data_AF-A0AAD1FJH7-F1
#
_entry.id   AF-A0AAD1FJH7-F1
#
_cell.length_a   1.000
_cell.length_b   1.000
_cell.length_c   1.000
_cell.angle_alpha   90.00
_cell.angle_beta   90.00
_cell.angle_gamma   90.00
#
_symmetry.space_group_name_H-M   'P 1'
#
loop_
_entity.id
_entity.type
_entity.pdbx_description
1 polymer ?
#
loop_
_entity_poly.entity_id
_entity_poly.type
_entity_poly.pdbx_seq_one_letter_code
_entity_poly.pdbx_strand_id
1 'polypeptide(L)'
;MKVKICKNDFSLQWQGIYHLALVDYPEINKWELEKIAKFVAYEKMYGRTTKIECENIALQHQVYSYIENSKERFPFIPRDKREAGTFNVDGKCVTSNHLSHTCTVETAKKILKTGKLLSATKVFGLTGEQLVQDKRNAAGDPADYFDYVMFG
;
A
#
# COMPACT_ATOMS: atom_id res chain seq x y z
N MET A 1 1.22 7.67 10.11
CA MET A 1 0.85 6.27 9.80
C MET A 1 1.69 5.31 10.63
N LYS A 2 1.28 4.05 10.73
CA LYS A 2 2.08 2.99 11.38
C LYS A 2 2.23 1.79 10.45
N VAL A 3 3.45 1.28 10.31
CA VAL A 3 3.72 0.00 9.65
C VAL A 3 3.94 -1.04 10.74
N LYS A 4 3.06 -2.03 10.83
CA LYS A 4 3.19 -3.17 11.74
C LYS A 4 3.68 -4.37 10.94
N ILE A 5 4.92 -4.79 11.17
CA ILE A 5 5.52 -5.95 10.52
C ILE A 5 5.15 -7.19 11.33
N CYS A 6 4.49 -8.17 10.71
CA CYS A 6 3.92 -9.31 11.41
C CYS A 6 3.91 -10.61 10.59
N LYS A 7 3.63 -11.72 11.28
CA LYS A 7 3.35 -13.04 10.68
C LYS A 7 1.85 -13.19 10.44
N ASN A 8 1.38 -12.79 9.26
CA ASN A 8 -0.01 -12.95 8.83
C ASN A 8 -0.06 -13.58 7.42
N ASP A 9 -1.22 -14.08 7.01
CA ASP A 9 -1.41 -14.65 5.66
C ASP A 9 -1.39 -13.60 4.54
N PHE A 10 -1.77 -12.36 4.87
CA PHE A 10 -1.83 -11.25 3.92
C PHE A 10 -1.58 -9.90 4.60
N SER A 11 -1.18 -8.92 3.79
CA SER A 11 -1.04 -7.54 4.23
C SER A 11 -2.37 -6.79 4.13
N LEU A 12 -2.63 -5.87 5.06
CA LEU A 12 -3.85 -5.06 5.10
C LEU A 12 -3.56 -3.66 5.64
N GLN A 13 -4.17 -2.63 5.06
CA GLN A 13 -4.18 -1.29 5.63
C GLN A 13 -5.56 -0.98 6.22
N TRP A 14 -5.58 -0.57 7.48
CA TRP A 14 -6.81 -0.23 8.20
C TRP A 14 -6.54 0.78 9.31
N GLN A 15 -7.37 1.83 9.40
CA GLN A 15 -7.31 2.87 10.44
C GLN A 15 -5.91 3.44 10.67
N GLY A 16 -5.22 3.74 9.56
CA GLY A 16 -3.88 4.32 9.59
C GLY A 16 -2.75 3.35 9.99
N ILE A 17 -3.05 2.05 10.08
CA ILE A 17 -2.08 0.98 10.32
C ILE A 17 -1.97 0.12 9.07
N TYR A 18 -0.76 0.02 8.52
CA TYR A 18 -0.40 -0.93 7.50
C TYR A 18 0.19 -2.18 8.15
N HIS A 19 -0.61 -3.24 8.26
CA HIS A 19 -0.19 -4.57 8.67
C HIS A 19 0.54 -5.23 7.50
N LEU A 20 1.87 -5.23 7.56
CA LEU A 20 2.74 -5.80 6.54
C LEU A 20 3.11 -7.22 6.93
N ALA A 21 2.53 -8.19 6.22
CA ALA A 21 2.91 -9.59 6.28
C ALA A 21 4.17 -9.82 5.43
N LEU A 22 5.27 -10.24 6.06
CA LEU A 22 6.47 -10.63 5.31
C LEU A 22 6.30 -12.01 4.70
N VAL A 23 6.83 -12.20 3.50
CA VAL A 23 6.76 -13.49 2.79
C VAL A 23 7.50 -14.59 3.54
N ASP A 24 8.66 -14.26 4.11
CA ASP A 24 9.56 -15.21 4.78
C ASP A 24 9.72 -14.91 6.28
N TYR A 25 8.68 -14.35 6.93
CA TYR A 25 8.75 -13.91 8.33
C TYR A 25 9.39 -14.99 9.25
N PRO A 26 10.37 -14.64 10.10
CA PRO A 26 10.80 -13.28 10.46
C PRO A 26 11.86 -12.66 9.55
N GLU A 27 12.27 -13.33 8.47
CA GLU A 27 13.23 -12.78 7.52
C GLU A 27 12.56 -11.72 6.64
N ILE A 28 13.30 -10.66 6.33
CA ILE A 28 12.85 -9.59 5.44
C ILE A 28 13.69 -9.55 4.18
N ASN A 29 13.01 -9.57 3.04
CA ASN A 29 13.64 -9.48 1.74
C ASN A 29 13.99 -8.03 1.39
N LYS A 30 14.97 -7.85 0.51
CA LYS A 30 15.38 -6.53 0.01
C LYS A 30 14.21 -5.73 -0.59
N TRP A 31 13.33 -6.38 -1.34
CA TRP A 31 12.18 -5.70 -1.96
C TRP A 31 11.13 -5.26 -0.92
N GLU A 32 11.00 -5.97 0.21
CA GLU A 32 10.12 -5.57 1.32
C GLU A 32 10.70 -4.35 2.05
N LEU A 33 12.02 -4.31 2.25
CA LEU A 33 12.72 -3.12 2.77
C LEU A 33 12.53 -1.90 1.85
N GLU A 34 12.69 -2.09 0.53
CA GLU A 34 12.44 -1.02 -0.45
C GLU A 34 10.99 -0.55 -0.42
N LYS A 35 10.02 -1.47 -0.34
CA LYS A 35 8.59 -1.16 -0.24
C LYS A 35 8.29 -0.34 1.01
N ILE A 36 8.82 -0.73 2.17
CA ILE A 36 8.67 0.03 3.42
C ILE A 36 9.30 1.43 3.28
N ALA A 37 10.51 1.52 2.71
CA ALA A 37 11.18 2.81 2.53
C ALA A 37 10.41 3.75 1.59
N LYS A 38 9.85 3.25 0.49
CA LYS A 38 8.97 4.02 -0.41
C LYS A 38 7.72 4.49 0.32
N PHE A 39 7.08 3.62 1.10
CA PHE A 39 5.92 3.99 1.92
C PHE A 39 6.26 5.10 2.92
N VAL A 40 7.36 4.99 3.65
CA VAL A 40 7.81 6.03 4.60
C VAL A 40 8.12 7.35 3.88
N ALA A 41 8.79 7.29 2.74
CA ALA A 41 9.10 8.47 1.93
C ALA A 41 7.82 9.13 1.37
N TYR A 42 6.85 8.34 0.92
CA TYR A 42 5.53 8.80 0.49
C TYR A 42 4.81 9.52 1.63
N GLU A 43 4.73 8.91 2.81
CA GLU A 43 4.08 9.51 3.98
C GLU A 43 4.75 10.83 4.39
N LYS A 44 6.09 10.86 4.38
CA LYS A 44 6.86 12.08 4.64
C LYS A 44 6.60 13.19 3.61
N MET A 45 6.42 12.84 2.34
CA MET A 45 6.08 13.80 1.27
C MET A 45 4.76 14.51 1.55
N TYR A 46 3.81 13.85 2.23
CA TYR A 46 2.55 14.43 2.68
C TYR A 46 2.59 14.96 4.13
N GLY A 47 3.79 15.18 4.69
CA GLY A 47 3.97 15.75 6.03
C GLY A 47 3.60 14.81 7.19
N ARG A 48 3.48 13.50 6.93
CA ARG A 48 3.15 12.49 7.95
C ARG A 48 4.39 11.77 8.45
N THR A 49 4.41 11.47 9.74
CA THR A 49 5.42 10.61 10.35
C THR A 49 4.95 9.16 10.33
N THR A 50 5.86 8.25 9.99
CA THR A 50 5.60 6.80 9.96
C THR A 50 6.37 6.09 11.06
N LYS A 51 5.64 5.37 11.93
CA LYS A 51 6.24 4.51 12.97
C LYS A 51 6.34 3.08 12.47
N ILE A 52 7.49 2.43 12.68
CA ILE A 52 7.67 0.99 12.47
C ILE A 52 7.46 0.27 13.82
N GLU A 53 6.65 -0.78 13.80
CA GLU A 53 6.36 -1.67 14.94
C GLU A 53 6.58 -3.13 14.51
N CYS A 54 7.44 -3.86 15.21
CA CYS A 54 7.65 -5.29 15.01
C CYS A 54 7.94 -5.97 16.35
N GLU A 55 7.42 -7.18 16.55
CA GLU A 55 7.73 -7.98 17.75
C GLU A 55 9.20 -8.42 17.78
N ASN A 56 9.79 -8.65 16.60
CA ASN A 56 11.22 -8.91 16.47
C ASN A 56 11.99 -7.58 16.46
N ILE A 57 12.63 -7.25 17.58
CA ILE A 57 13.40 -6.01 17.76
C ILE A 57 14.60 -5.91 16.81
N ALA A 58 15.28 -7.02 16.53
CA ALA A 58 16.41 -7.02 15.60
C ALA A 58 15.96 -6.66 14.18
N LEU A 59 14.84 -7.24 13.73
CA LEU A 59 14.20 -6.90 12.46
C LEU A 59 13.73 -5.44 12.45
N GLN A 60 13.15 -4.95 13.55
CA GLN A 60 12.76 -3.53 13.65
C GLN A 60 13.95 -2.59 13.46
N HIS A 61 15.08 -2.88 14.12
CA HIS A 61 16.31 -2.10 13.96
C HIS A 61 16.87 -2.17 12.54
N GLN A 62 16.85 -3.35 11.91
CA GLN A 62 17.26 -3.52 10.52
C GLN A 62 16.44 -2.63 9.58
N VAL A 63 15.12 -2.57 9.78
CA VAL A 63 14.22 -1.73 8.97
C VAL A 63 14.50 -0.25 9.19
N TYR A 64 14.65 0.22 10.43
CA TYR A 64 15.00 1.61 10.71
C TYR A 64 16.35 2.00 10.08
N SER A 65 17.38 1.16 10.25
CA SER A 65 18.69 1.40 9.65
C SER A 65 18.62 1.50 8.12
N TYR A 66 17.80 0.65 7.48
CA TYR A 66 17.57 0.74 6.04
C TYR A 66 16.88 2.05 5.63
N ILE A 67 15.83 2.46 6.35
CA ILE A 67 15.07 3.70 6.08
C ILE A 67 15.98 4.93 6.21
N GLU A 68 16.81 5.00 7.26
CA GLU A 68 17.73 6.12 7.50
C GLU A 68 18.73 6.32 6.36
N ASN A 69 19.19 5.24 5.76
CA ASN A 69 20.13 5.26 4.63
C ASN A 69 19.45 5.35 3.26
N SER A 70 18.12 5.27 3.23
CA SER A 70 17.35 5.22 1.99
C SER A 70 17.28 6.59 1.31
N LYS A 71 17.24 6.56 -0.03
CA LYS A 71 17.10 7.75 -0.89
C LYS A 71 15.84 7.68 -1.75
N GLU A 72 14.85 6.89 -1.34
CA GLU A 72 13.57 6.79 -2.05
C GLU A 72 12.91 8.17 -2.17
N ARG A 73 12.42 8.45 -3.38
CA ARG A 73 11.76 9.71 -3.72
C ARG A 73 10.76 9.47 -4.84
N PHE A 74 9.79 10.36 -4.95
CA PHE A 74 8.83 10.33 -6.05
C PHE A 74 9.55 10.42 -7.41
N PRO A 75 9.14 9.65 -8.44
CA PRO A 75 8.07 8.64 -8.43
C PRO A 75 8.48 7.32 -7.75
N PHE A 76 7.59 6.77 -6.91
CA PHE A 76 7.81 5.52 -6.18
C PHE A 76 7.51 4.30 -7.06
N ILE A 77 8.41 4.02 -8.00
CA ILE A 77 8.25 2.93 -8.96
C ILE A 77 8.65 1.58 -8.30
N PRO A 78 7.79 0.54 -8.36
CA PRO A 78 8.18 -0.80 -7.95
C PRO A 78 9.41 -1.29 -8.71
N ARG A 79 10.40 -1.84 -8.00
CA ARG A 79 11.60 -2.44 -8.61
C ARG A 79 11.49 -3.95 -8.67
N ASP A 80 10.63 -4.52 -7.83
CA ASP A 80 10.32 -5.93 -7.81
C ASP A 80 8.83 -6.15 -8.09
N LYS A 81 8.50 -7.09 -8.98
CA LYS A 81 7.11 -7.43 -9.30
C LYS A 81 6.33 -7.96 -8.10
N ARG A 82 7.01 -8.49 -7.07
CA ARG A 82 6.40 -8.95 -5.81
C ARG A 82 5.82 -7.82 -4.96
N GLU A 83 6.21 -6.56 -5.23
CA GLU A 83 5.59 -5.40 -4.57
C GLU A 83 4.06 -5.33 -4.87
N ALA A 84 3.67 -5.77 -6.08
CA ALA A 84 2.29 -5.98 -6.56
C ALA A 84 1.94 -7.47 -6.64
N GLY A 85 2.57 -8.30 -5.80
CA GLY A 85 2.19 -9.69 -5.64
C GLY A 85 0.93 -9.81 -4.78
N THR A 86 0.13 -10.82 -5.08
CA THR A 86 -0.99 -11.25 -4.23
C THR A 86 -0.70 -12.62 -3.63
N PHE A 87 -1.56 -13.12 -2.74
CA PHE A 87 -1.41 -14.45 -2.14
C PHE A 87 -2.46 -15.40 -2.70
N ASN A 88 -2.06 -16.62 -3.08
CA ASN A 88 -2.99 -17.65 -3.51
C ASN A 88 -3.70 -18.30 -2.30
N VAL A 89 -4.59 -19.27 -2.56
CA VAL A 89 -5.32 -20.01 -1.50
C VAL A 89 -4.42 -20.79 -0.53
N ASP A 90 -3.17 -21.05 -0.90
CA ASP A 90 -2.17 -21.71 -0.06
C ASP A 90 -1.27 -20.70 0.69
N GLY A 91 -1.58 -19.40 0.62
CA GLY A 91 -0.76 -18.34 1.24
C GLY A 91 0.57 -18.09 0.54
N LYS A 92 0.74 -18.53 -0.71
CA LYS A 92 1.96 -18.28 -1.49
C LYS A 92 1.86 -16.97 -2.25
N CYS A 93 2.91 -16.15 -2.16
CA CYS A 93 3.04 -14.95 -2.99
C CYS A 93 3.10 -15.35 -4.47
N VAL A 94 2.16 -14.84 -5.25
CA VAL A 94 2.04 -15.02 -6.70
C VAL A 94 2.09 -13.67 -7.40
N THR A 95 2.63 -13.67 -8.62
CA THR A 95 2.80 -12.46 -9.44
C THR A 95 2.18 -12.67 -10.80
N SER A 96 1.76 -11.57 -11.44
CA SER A 96 1.16 -11.56 -12.77
C SER A 96 1.84 -10.51 -13.64
N ASN A 97 1.76 -10.68 -14.97
CA ASN A 97 2.13 -9.63 -15.92
C ASN A 97 1.04 -8.55 -16.06
N HIS A 98 -0.09 -8.74 -15.37
CA HIS A 98 -1.22 -7.81 -15.33
C HIS A 98 -1.44 -7.30 -13.91
N LEU A 99 -1.88 -6.06 -13.79
CA LEU A 99 -2.32 -5.47 -12.51
C LEU A 99 -3.80 -5.77 -12.27
N SER A 100 -4.16 -5.93 -11.01
CA SER A 100 -5.55 -6.10 -10.59
C SER A 100 -6.11 -4.78 -10.03
N HIS A 101 -7.42 -4.58 -10.16
CA HIS A 101 -8.11 -3.46 -9.54
C HIS A 101 -9.46 -3.94 -9.01
N THR A 102 -9.64 -3.87 -7.70
CA THR A 102 -10.89 -4.30 -7.04
C THR A 102 -11.94 -3.21 -7.19
N CYS A 103 -13.03 -3.53 -7.90
CA CYS A 103 -14.18 -2.65 -8.05
C CYS A 103 -15.48 -3.47 -8.17
N THR A 104 -16.63 -2.81 -8.11
CA THR A 104 -17.92 -3.48 -8.32
C THR A 104 -18.09 -3.89 -9.78
N VAL A 105 -18.93 -4.90 -10.04
CA VAL A 105 -19.23 -5.37 -11.41
C VAL A 105 -19.73 -4.23 -12.31
N GLU A 106 -20.57 -3.34 -11.77
CA GLU A 106 -21.08 -2.19 -12.52
C GLU A 106 -19.99 -1.17 -12.85
N THR A 107 -19.05 -0.95 -11.93
CA THR A 107 -17.87 -0.11 -12.20
C THR A 107 -16.97 -0.75 -13.24
N ALA A 108 -16.73 -2.06 -13.18
CA ALA A 108 -15.94 -2.79 -14.17
C ALA A 108 -16.54 -2.67 -15.58
N LYS A 109 -17.86 -2.84 -15.74
CA LYS A 109 -18.56 -2.63 -17.02
C LYS A 109 -18.36 -1.20 -17.55
N LYS A 110 -18.45 -0.19 -16.68
CA LYS A 110 -18.22 1.22 -17.06
C LYS A 110 -16.78 1.46 -17.50
N ILE A 111 -15.80 0.93 -16.78
CA ILE A 111 -14.38 1.03 -17.15
C ILE A 111 -14.17 0.43 -18.54
N LEU A 112 -14.65 -0.80 -18.78
CA LEU A 112 -14.50 -1.46 -20.09
C LEU A 112 -15.20 -0.71 -21.22
N LYS A 113 -16.41 -0.18 -20.99
CA LYS A 113 -17.15 0.60 -21.98
C LYS A 113 -16.48 1.94 -22.31
N THR A 114 -15.91 2.60 -21.31
CA THR A 114 -15.33 3.95 -21.47
C THR A 114 -13.84 3.92 -21.81
N GLY A 115 -13.15 2.81 -21.57
CA GLY A 115 -11.70 2.70 -21.65
C GLY A 115 -10.97 3.54 -20.60
N LYS A 116 -11.65 3.98 -19.53
CA LYS A 116 -11.11 4.91 -18.53
C LYS A 116 -11.20 4.33 -17.13
N LEU A 117 -10.09 4.37 -16.42
CA LEU A 117 -9.99 4.13 -14.98
C LEU A 117 -9.66 5.45 -14.29
N LEU A 118 -10.46 5.85 -13.32
CA LEU A 118 -10.41 7.18 -12.69
C LEU A 118 -10.21 7.03 -11.19
N SER A 119 -9.50 8.00 -10.59
CA SER A 119 -9.38 8.13 -9.13
C SER A 119 -10.74 8.46 -8.50
N ALA A 120 -10.87 8.27 -7.19
CA ALA A 120 -12.12 8.56 -6.48
C ALA A 120 -12.52 10.03 -6.61
N THR A 121 -11.57 10.96 -6.51
CA THR A 121 -11.82 12.40 -6.71
C THR A 121 -12.42 12.70 -8.08
N LYS A 122 -11.93 12.04 -9.14
CA LYS A 122 -12.45 12.19 -10.51
C LYS A 122 -13.82 11.53 -10.72
N VAL A 123 -14.07 10.38 -10.08
CA VAL A 123 -15.35 9.66 -10.20
C VAL A 123 -16.48 10.43 -9.52
N PHE A 124 -16.22 11.00 -8.34
CA PHE A 124 -17.25 11.67 -7.54
C PHE A 124 -17.29 13.18 -7.73
N GLY A 125 -16.26 13.79 -8.33
CA GLY A 125 -16.16 15.25 -8.45
C GLY A 125 -16.01 15.94 -7.08
N LEU A 126 -15.47 15.22 -6.10
CA LEU A 126 -15.24 15.68 -4.73
C LEU A 126 -13.75 15.79 -4.45
N THR A 127 -13.37 16.65 -3.51
CA THR A 127 -11.97 16.72 -3.05
C THR A 127 -11.63 15.54 -2.14
N GLY A 128 -10.33 15.26 -1.95
CA GLY A 128 -9.88 14.24 -1.02
C GLY A 128 -10.39 14.49 0.40
N GLU A 129 -10.40 15.74 0.87
CA GLU A 129 -10.89 16.12 2.20
C GLU A 129 -12.38 15.83 2.39
N GLN A 130 -13.19 16.03 1.35
CA GLN A 130 -14.60 15.67 1.37
C GLN A 130 -14.78 14.15 1.42
N LEU A 131 -13.97 13.40 0.67
CA LEU A 131 -14.03 11.94 0.64
C LEU A 131 -13.53 11.29 1.94
N VAL A 132 -12.63 11.93 2.69
CA VAL A 132 -12.23 11.48 4.03
C VAL A 132 -13.44 11.33 4.95
N GLN A 133 -14.43 12.22 4.83
CA GLN A 133 -15.65 12.24 5.65
C GLN A 133 -16.77 11.34 5.11
N ASP A 134 -16.55 10.70 3.95
CA ASP A 134 -17.55 9.84 3.35
C ASP A 134 -17.67 8.52 4.14
N LYS A 135 -18.91 8.07 4.39
CA LYS A 135 -19.17 6.79 5.07
C LYS A 135 -18.55 5.57 4.39
N ARG A 136 -18.19 5.69 3.11
CA ARG A 136 -17.50 4.65 2.33
C ARG A 136 -16.01 4.57 2.66
N ASN A 137 -15.42 5.59 3.28
CA ASN A 137 -14.05 5.58 3.78
C ASN A 137 -13.93 4.74 5.07
N ALA A 138 -14.33 3.47 5.00
CA ALA A 138 -14.32 2.56 6.15
C ALA A 138 -12.90 2.28 6.66
N ALA A 139 -11.91 2.31 5.76
CA ALA A 139 -10.51 2.09 6.09
C ALA A 139 -9.86 3.30 6.80
N GLY A 140 -10.49 4.48 6.77
CA GLY A 140 -9.94 5.71 7.34
C GLY A 140 -8.74 6.23 6.56
N ASP A 141 -8.80 6.16 5.24
CA ASP A 141 -7.74 6.63 4.34
C ASP A 141 -7.62 8.16 4.36
N PRO A 142 -6.40 8.71 4.23
CA PRO A 142 -6.18 10.15 4.16
C PRO A 142 -6.54 10.72 2.77
N ALA A 143 -6.69 12.05 2.70
CA ALA A 143 -7.21 12.74 1.51
C ALA A 143 -6.46 12.40 0.21
N ASP A 144 -5.14 12.28 0.26
CA ASP A 144 -4.28 12.00 -0.90
C ASP A 144 -4.50 10.61 -1.51
N TYR A 145 -5.06 9.67 -0.75
CA TYR A 145 -5.33 8.32 -1.26
C TYR A 145 -6.44 8.31 -2.31
N PHE A 146 -7.28 9.34 -2.33
CA PHE A 146 -8.38 9.46 -3.27
C PHE A 146 -7.96 10.03 -4.64
N ASP A 147 -6.72 10.50 -4.78
CA ASP A 147 -6.20 11.14 -6.00
C ASP A 147 -5.52 10.19 -6.98
N TYR A 148 -5.15 8.99 -6.52
CA TYR A 148 -4.59 7.95 -7.37
C TYR A 148 -5.51 6.74 -7.49
N VAL A 149 -5.13 5.82 -8.37
CA VAL A 149 -5.80 4.53 -8.54
C VAL A 149 -4.96 3.47 -7.86
N MET A 150 -5.55 2.77 -6.90
CA MET A 150 -4.91 1.62 -6.26
C MET A 150 -4.97 0.40 -7.17
N PHE A 151 -3.81 -0.22 -7.39
CA PHE A 151 -3.66 -1.51 -8.06
C PHE A 151 -3.17 -2.56 -7.06
N GLY A 152 -3.61 -3.79 -7.27
CA GLY A 152 -3.15 -4.98 -6.54
C GLY A 152 -2.33 -5.90 -7.42
#